data_AF-A0A7C6YAM4-F1
#
_entry.id   AF-A0A7C6YAM4-F1
#
_cell.length_a   1.000
_cell.length_b   1.000
_cell.length_c   1.000
_cell.angle_alpha   90.00
_cell.angle_beta   90.00
_cell.angle_gamma   90.00
#
_symmetry.space_group_name_H-M   'P 1'
#
loop_
_entity.id
_entity.type
_entity.pdbx_description
1 polymer ?
#
loop_
_entity_poly.entity_id
_entity_poly.type
_entity_poly.pdbx_seq_one_letter_code
_entity_poly.pdbx_strand_id
1 'polypeptide(L)'
;MNQKILNKIREFTKARNWEQFHTGENLAKSLIIEAAELLELYQWDNKTDKLQEMKEELADVMIYAIMLADKYGFDIEEIILAKIKKNEEKYPVSKAYGKSNKYNEL
;
A
#
# COMPACT_ATOMS: atom_id res chain seq x y z
N MET A 1 -6.51 -4.55 11.91
CA MET A 1 -5.12 -4.01 11.70
C MET A 1 -4.32 -4.04 13.00
N ASN A 2 -3.00 -4.28 12.98
CA ASN A 2 -2.18 -4.30 14.21
C ASN A 2 -2.01 -2.89 14.81
N GLN A 3 -2.79 -2.58 15.86
CA GLN A 3 -2.75 -1.30 16.59
C GLN A 3 -1.33 -0.90 17.04
N LYS A 4 -0.44 -1.88 17.26
CA LYS A 4 0.97 -1.65 17.62
C LYS A 4 1.72 -0.86 16.55
N ILE A 5 1.51 -1.17 15.26
CA ILE A 5 2.23 -0.52 14.15
C ILE A 5 1.76 0.93 14.01
N LEU A 6 0.43 1.13 13.98
CA LEU A 6 -0.14 2.47 13.87
C LEU A 6 0.30 3.38 15.02
N ASN A 7 0.27 2.88 16.25
CA ASN A 7 0.75 3.63 17.42
C ASN A 7 2.23 3.97 17.29
N LYS A 8 3.07 3.03 16.80
CA LYS A 8 4.49 3.29 16.62
C LYS A 8 4.76 4.36 15.56
N ILE A 9 4.00 4.37 14.47
CA ILE A 9 4.06 5.40 13.43
C ILE A 9 3.70 6.76 14.03
N ARG A 10 2.56 6.86 14.74
CA ARG A 10 2.12 8.11 15.39
C ARG A 10 3.15 8.63 16.41
N GLU A 11 3.72 7.75 17.22
CA GLU A 11 4.80 8.12 18.15
C GLU A 11 6.02 8.67 17.41
N PHE A 12 6.45 7.98 16.36
CA PHE A 12 7.63 8.36 15.57
C PHE A 12 7.46 9.73 14.91
N THR A 13 6.27 9.99 14.35
CA THR A 13 5.95 11.21 13.61
C THR A 13 5.71 12.38 14.56
N LYS A 14 4.99 12.16 15.66
CA LYS A 14 4.76 13.16 16.71
C LYS A 14 6.06 13.58 17.38
N ALA A 15 6.97 12.64 17.66
CA ALA A 15 8.28 12.95 18.24
C ALA A 15 9.13 13.90 17.38
N ARG A 16 8.81 14.02 16.09
CA ARG A 16 9.47 14.92 15.13
C ARG A 16 8.62 16.12 14.73
N ASN A 17 7.43 16.25 15.31
CA ASN A 17 6.43 17.24 14.90
C ASN A 17 6.12 17.17 13.39
N TRP A 18 6.14 15.97 12.79
CA TRP A 18 5.94 15.80 11.36
C TRP A 18 4.47 15.70 10.95
N GLU A 19 3.56 15.53 11.92
CA GLU A 19 2.12 15.44 11.68
C GLU A 19 1.57 16.66 10.90
N GLN A 20 2.20 17.84 11.05
CA GLN A 20 1.85 19.05 10.30
C GLN A 20 2.03 18.91 8.77
N PHE A 21 2.92 18.02 8.31
CA PHE A 21 3.20 17.78 6.89
C PHE A 21 2.33 16.68 6.30
N HIS A 22 1.58 15.93 7.12
CA HIS A 22 0.76 14.80 6.71
C HIS A 22 -0.59 15.26 6.13
N THR A 23 -0.55 16.10 5.10
CA THR A 23 -1.71 16.40 4.26
C THR A 23 -2.01 15.18 3.38
N GLY A 24 -3.27 15.02 2.95
CA GLY A 24 -3.63 13.91 2.05
C GLY A 24 -2.82 13.93 0.74
N GLU A 25 -2.54 15.12 0.21
CA GLU A 25 -1.69 15.31 -0.97
C GLU A 25 -0.25 14.84 -0.72
N ASN A 26 0.37 15.28 0.39
CA ASN A 26 1.76 14.92 0.69
C ASN A 26 1.91 13.41 0.93
N LEU A 27 0.98 12.80 1.67
CA LEU A 27 1.00 11.36 1.93
C LEU A 27 0.79 10.55 0.64
N ALA A 28 -0.10 10.98 -0.25
CA ALA A 28 -0.30 10.33 -1.55
C ALA A 28 0.93 10.46 -2.45
N LYS A 29 1.61 11.62 -2.44
CA LYS A 29 2.88 11.83 -3.13
C LYS A 29 3.98 10.91 -2.60
N SER A 30 4.16 10.86 -1.28
CA SER A 30 5.15 9.95 -0.67
C SER A 30 4.84 8.51 -1.03
N LEU A 31 3.58 8.05 -0.93
CA LEU A 31 3.20 6.69 -1.28
C LEU A 31 3.61 6.30 -2.71
N ILE A 32 3.35 7.16 -3.71
CA ILE A 32 3.73 6.85 -5.09
C ILE A 32 5.24 6.91 -5.32
N ILE A 33 5.97 7.74 -4.56
CA ILE A 33 7.43 7.78 -4.62
C ILE A 33 8.01 6.44 -4.14
N GLU A 34 7.62 5.95 -2.96
CA GLU A 34 8.13 4.65 -2.46
C GLU A 34 7.68 3.48 -3.34
N ALA A 35 6.49 3.57 -3.95
CA ALA A 35 6.05 2.57 -4.91
C ALA A 35 6.90 2.58 -6.19
N ALA A 36 7.45 3.72 -6.57
CA ALA A 36 8.39 3.84 -7.68
C ALA A 36 9.78 3.32 -7.31
N GLU A 37 10.25 3.52 -6.08
CA GLU A 37 11.50 2.92 -5.56
C GLU A 37 11.41 1.39 -5.53
N LEU A 38 10.27 0.84 -5.08
CA LEU A 38 9.98 -0.59 -5.18
C LEU A 38 10.02 -1.10 -6.63
N LEU A 39 9.48 -0.33 -7.57
CA LEU A 39 9.50 -0.66 -9.00
C LEU A 39 10.93 -0.61 -9.57
N GLU A 40 11.78 0.31 -9.10
CA GLU A 40 13.15 0.48 -9.56
C GLU A 40 14.00 -0.78 -9.35
N LEU A 41 13.68 -1.61 -8.35
CA LEU A 41 14.30 -2.91 -8.13
C LEU A 41 14.19 -3.86 -9.34
N TYR A 42 13.27 -3.59 -10.26
CA TYR A 42 13.01 -4.34 -11.48
C TYR A 42 13.30 -3.54 -12.76
N GLN A 43 13.90 -2.35 -12.67
CA GLN A 43 14.07 -1.44 -13.81
C GLN A 43 14.87 -2.08 -14.96
N TRP A 44 15.86 -2.90 -14.64
CA TRP A 44 16.81 -3.47 -15.60
C TRP A 44 16.71 -5.00 -15.74
N ASP A 45 15.94 -5.66 -14.87
CA ASP A 45 15.71 -7.11 -14.88
C ASP A 45 14.34 -7.43 -14.27
N ASN A 46 13.65 -8.42 -14.82
CA ASN A 46 12.37 -8.93 -14.29
C ASN A 46 12.55 -9.75 -13.01
N LYS A 47 13.79 -10.05 -12.62
CA LYS A 47 14.14 -10.70 -11.35
C LYS A 47 14.97 -9.76 -10.50
N THR A 48 14.79 -9.85 -9.19
CA THR A 48 15.61 -9.11 -8.24
C THR A 48 16.02 -10.02 -7.09
N ASP A 49 17.32 -10.09 -6.85
CA ASP A 49 17.90 -10.79 -5.69
C ASP A 49 18.07 -9.83 -4.48
N LYS A 50 17.64 -8.57 -4.64
CA LYS A 50 17.67 -7.49 -3.64
C LYS A 50 16.53 -7.60 -2.64
N LEU A 51 16.46 -8.73 -1.95
CA LEU A 51 15.36 -9.05 -1.03
C LEU A 51 15.29 -8.13 0.19
N GLN A 52 16.41 -7.52 0.58
CA GLN A 52 16.42 -6.62 1.73
C GLN A 52 15.82 -5.28 1.34
N GLU A 53 16.27 -4.71 0.22
CA GLU A 53 15.75 -3.48 -0.36
C GLU A 53 14.25 -3.63 -0.67
N MET A 54 13.83 -4.77 -1.26
CA MET A 54 12.41 -5.05 -1.49
C MET A 54 11.57 -4.97 -0.22
N LYS A 55 12.08 -5.44 0.92
CA LYS A 55 11.35 -5.37 2.20
C LYS A 55 11.27 -3.95 2.71
N GLU A 56 12.30 -3.15 2.50
CA GLU A 56 12.36 -1.73 2.91
C GLU A 56 11.36 -0.93 2.08
N GLU A 57 11.43 -0.97 0.76
CA GLU A 57 10.52 -0.22 -0.11
C GLU A 57 9.05 -0.64 0.06
N LEU A 58 8.80 -1.95 0.21
CA LEU A 58 7.45 -2.44 0.49
C LEU A 58 6.95 -1.94 1.85
N ALA A 59 7.81 -1.88 2.86
CA ALA A 59 7.45 -1.35 4.17
C ALA A 59 7.12 0.14 4.07
N ASP A 60 7.88 0.92 3.30
CA ASP A 60 7.65 2.35 3.14
C ASP A 60 6.32 2.64 2.42
N VAL A 61 6.00 1.90 1.34
CA VAL A 61 4.67 1.94 0.70
C VAL A 61 3.55 1.68 1.71
N MET A 62 3.71 0.64 2.55
CA MET A 62 2.71 0.32 3.57
C MET A 62 2.61 1.41 4.64
N ILE A 63 3.73 1.98 5.11
CA ILE A 63 3.74 3.03 6.12
C ILE A 63 2.97 4.26 5.63
N TYR A 64 3.21 4.74 4.40
CA TYR A 64 2.47 5.89 3.87
C TYR A 64 1.00 5.58 3.59
N ALA A 65 0.67 4.36 3.14
CA ALA A 65 -0.72 3.93 3.01
C ALA A 65 -1.45 3.93 4.37
N ILE A 66 -0.79 3.45 5.42
CA ILE A 66 -1.31 3.45 6.80
C ILE A 66 -1.50 4.89 7.29
N MET A 67 -0.51 5.76 7.08
CA MET A 67 -0.59 7.17 7.46
C MET A 67 -1.72 7.90 6.73
N LEU A 68 -1.96 7.57 5.45
CA LEU A 68 -3.06 8.12 4.66
C LEU A 68 -4.42 7.65 5.19
N ALA A 69 -4.56 6.36 5.49
CA ALA A 69 -5.78 5.85 6.13
C ALA A 69 -6.02 6.49 7.50
N ASP A 70 -4.97 6.63 8.32
CA ASP A 70 -5.03 7.26 9.63
C ASP A 70 -5.49 8.73 9.55
N LYS A 71 -4.97 9.46 8.56
CA LYS A 71 -5.32 10.87 8.30
C LYS A 71 -6.82 11.07 8.07
N TYR A 72 -7.48 10.10 7.44
CA TYR A 72 -8.91 10.15 7.13
C TYR A 72 -9.78 9.30 8.08
N GLY A 73 -9.17 8.65 9.09
CA GLY A 73 -9.88 7.81 10.03
C GLY A 73 -10.47 6.53 9.42
N PHE A 74 -9.86 6.00 8.36
CA PHE A 74 -10.31 4.77 7.73
C PHE A 74 -9.88 3.55 8.53
N ASP A 75 -10.80 2.63 8.78
CA ASP A 75 -10.45 1.30 9.23
C ASP A 75 -9.85 0.53 8.04
N ILE A 76 -8.56 0.21 8.15
CA ILE A 76 -7.80 -0.40 7.06
C ILE A 76 -8.31 -1.81 6.74
N GLU A 77 -8.75 -2.56 7.75
CA GLU A 77 -9.26 -3.90 7.56
C GLU A 77 -10.61 -3.86 6.84
N GLU A 78 -11.49 -2.94 7.25
CA GLU A 78 -12.78 -2.71 6.60
C GLU A 78 -12.63 -2.33 5.12
N ILE A 79 -11.79 -1.34 4.79
CA ILE A 79 -11.63 -0.89 3.40
C ILE A 79 -11.02 -1.98 2.51
N ILE A 80 -10.09 -2.80 3.05
CA ILE A 80 -9.48 -3.91 2.32
C ILE A 80 -10.51 -5.00 2.07
N LEU A 81 -11.25 -5.45 3.10
CA LEU A 81 -12.26 -6.49 2.97
C LEU A 81 -13.39 -6.07 2.02
N ALA A 82 -13.86 -4.82 2.12
CA ALA A 82 -14.85 -4.27 1.20
C ALA A 82 -14.35 -4.24 -0.25
N LYS A 83 -13.06 -3.95 -0.45
CA LYS A 83 -12.45 -3.96 -1.79
C LYS A 83 -12.26 -5.38 -2.33
N ILE A 84 -11.89 -6.35 -1.49
CA ILE A 84 -11.78 -7.77 -1.86
C ILE A 84 -13.15 -8.28 -2.34
N LYS A 85 -14.22 -8.07 -1.56
CA LYS A 85 -15.59 -8.47 -1.95
C LYS A 85 -15.99 -7.92 -3.32
N LYS A 86 -15.75 -6.63 -3.57
CA LYS A 86 -15.97 -6.02 -4.89
C LYS A 86 -15.12 -6.65 -6.00
N ASN A 87 -13.90 -7.07 -5.69
CA ASN A 87 -13.03 -7.74 -6.66
C ASN A 87 -13.49 -9.18 -6.93
N GLU A 88 -14.01 -9.91 -5.95
CA GLU A 88 -14.59 -11.25 -6.16
C GLU A 88 -15.81 -11.21 -7.09
N GLU A 89 -16.68 -10.21 -6.92
CA GLU A 89 -17.82 -9.96 -7.82
C GLU A 89 -17.36 -9.63 -9.24
N LYS A 90 -16.25 -8.88 -9.36
CA LYS A 90 -15.68 -8.41 -10.62
C LYS A 90 -14.86 -9.49 -11.35
N TYR A 91 -14.25 -10.41 -10.62
CA TYR A 91 -13.38 -11.47 -11.11
C TYR A 91 -13.83 -12.84 -10.55
N PRO A 92 -15.01 -13.35 -10.96
CA PRO A 92 -15.49 -14.63 -10.47
C PRO A 92 -14.55 -15.77 -10.89
N VAL A 93 -14.31 -16.72 -9.99
CA VAL A 93 -13.37 -17.85 -10.18
C VAL A 93 -13.62 -18.58 -11.51
N SER A 94 -14.90 -18.81 -11.85
CA SER A 94 -15.31 -19.50 -13.08
C SER A 94 -14.86 -18.82 -14.38
N LYS A 95 -14.54 -17.53 -14.34
CA LYS A 95 -14.08 -16.75 -15.50
C LYS A 95 -12.60 -16.34 -15.41
N ALA A 96 -12.11 -16.10 -14.19
CA ALA A 96 -10.80 -15.50 -13.94
C ALA A 96 -9.67 -16.49 -13.62
N TYR A 97 -9.97 -17.76 -13.34
CA TYR A 97 -8.94 -18.73 -12.97
C TYR A 97 -7.85 -18.86 -14.04
N GLY A 98 -6.59 -18.61 -13.67
CA GLY A 98 -5.44 -18.67 -14.56
C GLY A 98 -5.34 -17.53 -15.59
N LYS A 99 -6.20 -16.51 -15.52
CA LYS A 99 -6.20 -15.37 -16.46
C LYS A 99 -5.84 -14.08 -15.74
N SER A 100 -5.03 -13.24 -16.39
CA SER A 100 -4.70 -11.88 -15.93
C SER A 100 -5.43 -10.79 -16.72
N ASN A 101 -6.30 -11.18 -17.65
CA ASN A 101 -7.10 -10.24 -18.44
C ASN A 101 -7.96 -9.34 -17.55
N LYS A 102 -8.23 -8.13 -18.03
CA LYS A 102 -9.14 -7.22 -17.34
C LYS A 102 -10.55 -7.83 -17.34
N TYR A 103 -11.33 -7.59 -16.30
CA TYR A 103 -12.66 -8.20 -16.09
C TYR A 103 -13.64 -8.10 -17.28
N ASN A 104 -13.49 -7.09 -18.13
CA ASN A 104 -14.27 -6.90 -19.36
C ASN A 104 -13.80 -7.78 -20.54
N GLU A 105 -12.75 -8.58 -20.33
CA GLU A 105 -12.09 -9.46 -21.29
C GLU A 105 -11.98 -10.91 -20.77
N LEU A 106 -12.76 -11.27 -19.73
CA LEU A 106 -12.74 -12.58 -19.06
C LEU A 106 -13.73 -13.62 -19.63
#